data_AF-J4GEU0-F1
#
_entry.id   AF-J4GEU0-F1
#
_cell.length_a   1.000
_cell.length_b   1.000
_cell.length_c   1.000
_cell.angle_alpha   90.00
_cell.angle_beta   90.00
_cell.angle_gamma   90.00
#
_symmetry.space_group_name_H-M   'P 1'
#
loop_
_entity.id
_entity.type
_entity.pdbx_description
1 polymer ?
#
loop_
_entity_poly.entity_id
_entity_poly.type
_entity_poly.pdbx_seq_one_letter_code
_entity_poly.pdbx_strand_id
1 'polypeptide(L)'
;MATRQAVSHLSLDYNRDGIYDFHTKHERLKATLEYLLADITGRLHYVRCLIITESCFRTRSQACPSATSVDLRLVLVVANVLENAQNLRYLQLECMHYLTMEHSRIVDAVIALPRLAEVRLTEVDSLTLKLLGGLRTSIRLALNVPQVPHVLPELAKLHGHNITELALPNPFSMRNAITLSRHYQWPSVRRFRTYFISPDNDDEGNYIGDIIKRIFPNLEIFEKPEQAIIDAFDGTVLSVNPNPTYVAVHLSKQA
;
A
#
# COMPACT_ATOMS: atom_id res chain seq x y z
N MET A 1 35.72 19.72 3.04
CA MET A 1 35.20 18.34 3.13
C MET A 1 33.74 18.41 3.56
N ALA A 2 32.78 18.17 2.66
CA ALA A 2 31.37 18.12 3.04
C ALA A 2 31.11 16.81 3.79
N THR A 3 30.67 16.91 5.03
CA THR A 3 30.19 15.78 5.84
C THR A 3 29.05 15.08 5.09
N ARG A 4 29.35 13.90 4.54
CA ARG A 4 28.35 13.00 3.94
C ARG A 4 27.39 12.54 5.03
N GLN A 5 26.29 13.25 5.24
CA GLN A 5 25.17 12.72 6.01
C GLN A 5 24.56 11.59 5.20
N ALA A 6 24.84 10.35 5.61
CA ALA A 6 24.24 9.16 5.05
C ALA A 6 22.77 9.10 5.46
N VAL A 7 21.87 9.36 4.51
CA VAL A 7 20.42 9.24 4.73
C VAL A 7 20.06 7.76 4.71
N SER A 8 19.76 7.20 5.89
CA SER A 8 19.33 5.79 5.99
C SER A 8 17.83 5.59 5.76
N HIS A 9 17.04 6.63 6.03
CA HIS A 9 15.60 6.65 5.91
C HIS A 9 15.16 7.90 5.15
N LEU A 10 14.50 7.72 4.02
CA LEU A 10 13.98 8.79 3.19
C LEU A 10 12.47 8.65 3.04
N SER A 11 11.73 9.68 3.46
CA SER A 11 10.28 9.77 3.28
C SER A 11 9.95 11.00 2.46
N LEU A 12 9.26 10.79 1.34
CA LEU A 12 8.80 11.82 0.43
C LEU A 12 7.28 11.91 0.59
N ASP A 13 6.87 12.85 1.44
CA ASP A 13 5.48 13.18 1.74
C ASP A 13 5.34 14.70 1.79
N TYR A 14 4.67 15.25 0.79
CA TYR A 14 4.44 16.68 0.63
C TYR A 14 3.01 17.08 0.98
N ASN A 15 2.18 16.18 1.52
CA ASN A 15 0.87 16.55 2.06
C ASN A 15 1.01 17.24 3.42
N ARG A 16 2.01 16.83 4.22
CA ARG A 16 2.30 17.41 5.54
C ARG A 16 2.76 18.86 5.48
N ASP A 17 3.35 19.26 4.35
CA ASP A 17 4.01 20.55 4.24
C ASP A 17 3.06 21.73 4.03
N GLY A 18 1.77 21.50 3.69
CA GLY A 18 0.67 22.48 3.65
C GLY A 18 0.83 23.77 2.80
N ILE A 19 2.04 24.07 2.33
CA ILE A 19 2.51 25.40 1.93
C ILE A 19 2.97 25.39 0.46
N TYR A 20 3.32 24.22 -0.09
CA TYR A 20 3.88 24.13 -1.44
C TYR A 20 2.81 23.91 -2.51
N ASP A 21 2.89 24.70 -3.58
CA ASP A 21 2.19 24.40 -4.83
C ASP A 21 2.73 23.13 -5.49
N PHE A 22 1.97 22.58 -6.42
CA PHE A 22 2.32 21.31 -7.07
C PHE A 22 3.65 21.37 -7.82
N HIS A 23 3.95 22.49 -8.49
CA HIS A 23 5.21 22.65 -9.22
C HIS A 23 6.41 22.53 -8.29
N THR A 24 6.32 23.17 -7.11
CA THR A 24 7.36 23.10 -6.10
C THR A 24 7.53 21.68 -5.54
N LYS A 25 6.44 20.93 -5.34
CA LYS A 25 6.51 19.51 -4.93
C LYS A 25 7.23 18.65 -5.97
N HIS A 26 6.89 18.84 -7.25
CA HIS A 26 7.48 18.10 -8.36
C HIS A 26 8.98 18.39 -8.52
N GLU A 27 9.38 19.67 -8.50
CA GLU A 27 10.80 20.04 -8.57
C GLU A 27 11.59 19.54 -7.36
N ARG A 28 11.00 19.56 -6.15
CA ARG A 28 11.64 19.00 -4.96
C ARG A 28 11.80 17.49 -5.04
N LEU A 29 10.80 16.77 -5.54
CA LEU A 29 10.88 15.34 -5.79
C LEU A 29 12.01 15.04 -6.77
N LYS A 30 12.00 15.70 -7.93
CA LYS A 30 13.02 15.57 -8.95
C LYS A 30 14.43 15.84 -8.39
N ALA A 31 14.62 16.98 -7.75
CA ALA A 31 15.92 17.36 -7.18
C ALA A 31 16.41 16.35 -6.13
N THR A 32 15.49 15.79 -5.32
CA THR A 32 15.84 14.77 -4.33
C THR A 32 16.29 13.47 -4.98
N LEU A 33 15.56 13.00 -6.00
CA LEU A 33 15.91 11.78 -6.73
C LEU A 33 17.21 11.95 -7.52
N GLU A 34 17.39 13.08 -8.20
CA GLU A 34 18.64 13.42 -8.91
C GLU A 34 19.83 13.53 -7.95
N TYR A 35 19.62 14.11 -6.77
CA TYR A 35 20.64 14.17 -5.72
C TYR A 35 21.12 12.79 -5.28
N LEU A 36 20.21 11.81 -5.15
CA LEU A 36 20.57 10.43 -4.84
C LEU A 36 21.33 9.77 -5.99
N LEU A 37 20.84 9.93 -7.22
CA LEU A 37 21.45 9.34 -8.41
C LEU A 37 22.83 9.91 -8.73
N ALA A 38 23.10 11.16 -8.33
CA ALA A 38 24.40 11.81 -8.54
C ALA A 38 25.55 11.19 -7.72
N ASP A 39 25.26 10.41 -6.66
CA ASP A 39 26.28 9.67 -5.91
C ASP A 39 25.69 8.34 -5.40
N ILE A 40 25.62 7.36 -6.30
CA ILE A 40 25.07 6.03 -6.00
C ILE A 40 25.87 5.36 -4.88
N THR A 41 27.20 5.39 -4.95
CA THR A 41 28.09 4.70 -4.00
C THR A 41 28.10 5.33 -2.60
N GLY A 42 27.85 6.64 -2.51
CA GLY A 42 27.73 7.37 -1.27
C GLY A 42 26.27 7.46 -0.83
N ARG A 43 25.48 8.32 -1.47
CA ARG A 43 24.16 8.74 -0.98
C ARG A 43 23.14 7.61 -1.06
N LEU A 44 22.92 7.05 -2.25
CA LEU A 44 21.90 6.01 -2.45
C LEU A 44 22.26 4.70 -1.76
N HIS A 45 23.55 4.36 -1.71
CA HIS A 45 24.05 3.16 -1.04
C HIS A 45 23.58 3.05 0.41
N TYR A 46 23.48 4.17 1.14
CA TYR A 46 23.08 4.12 2.54
C TYR A 46 21.56 4.09 2.77
N VAL A 47 20.74 4.34 1.74
CA VAL A 47 19.29 4.33 1.86
C VAL A 47 18.80 2.90 2.10
N ARG A 48 18.17 2.69 3.25
CA ARG A 48 17.60 1.40 3.68
C ARG A 48 16.07 1.43 3.72
N CYS A 49 15.49 2.60 3.89
CA CYS A 49 14.05 2.83 3.87
C CYS A 49 13.73 3.95 2.88
N LEU A 50 12.81 3.68 1.96
CA LEU A 50 12.29 4.65 1.00
C LEU A 50 10.76 4.62 1.05
N ILE A 51 10.17 5.78 1.28
CA ILE A 51 8.72 6.00 1.28
C ILE A 51 8.41 7.09 0.26
N ILE A 52 7.58 6.79 -0.72
CA ILE A 52 7.07 7.76 -1.69
C ILE A 52 5.54 7.68 -1.66
N THR A 53 4.93 8.76 -1.17
CA THR A 53 3.47 8.85 -0.97
C THR A 53 2.75 9.38 -2.21
N GLU A 54 1.43 9.27 -2.23
CA GLU A 54 0.60 9.75 -3.33
C GLU A 54 0.76 11.25 -3.60
N SER A 55 1.12 12.02 -2.56
CA SER A 55 1.33 13.46 -2.61
C SER A 55 2.47 13.89 -3.55
N CYS A 56 3.37 12.96 -3.87
CA CYS A 56 4.45 13.13 -4.84
C CYS A 56 3.95 13.13 -6.29
N PHE A 57 2.80 12.50 -6.56
CA PHE A 57 2.27 12.30 -7.91
C PHE A 57 0.94 13.01 -8.13
N ARG A 58 0.13 13.18 -7.08
CA ARG A 58 -1.21 13.76 -7.18
C ARG A 58 -1.20 15.27 -7.03
N THR A 59 -1.94 15.91 -7.92
CA THR A 59 -2.20 17.35 -7.92
C THR A 59 -3.69 17.56 -7.78
N ARG A 60 -4.12 18.42 -6.84
CA ARG A 60 -5.50 18.91 -6.82
C ARG A 60 -5.59 20.09 -7.76
N SER A 61 -6.54 20.04 -8.70
CA SER A 61 -6.85 21.20 -9.53
C SER A 61 -7.31 22.37 -8.66
N GLN A 62 -6.71 23.54 -8.86
CA GLN A 62 -7.15 24.76 -8.18
C GLN A 62 -8.53 25.23 -8.67
N ALA A 63 -8.88 24.92 -9.92
CA ALA A 63 -10.17 25.28 -10.51
C ALA A 63 -11.30 24.32 -10.08
N CYS A 64 -10.97 23.04 -9.88
CA CYS A 64 -11.90 22.01 -9.40
C CYS A 64 -11.20 21.17 -8.32
N PRO A 65 -11.38 21.48 -7.02
CA PRO A 65 -10.73 20.75 -5.93
C PRO A 65 -11.07 19.25 -5.88
N SER A 66 -12.19 18.85 -6.49
CA SER A 66 -12.62 17.46 -6.68
C SER A 66 -11.91 16.73 -7.82
N ALA A 67 -11.26 17.47 -8.74
CA ALA A 67 -10.48 16.91 -9.82
C ALA A 67 -9.02 16.75 -9.37
N THR A 68 -8.63 15.52 -9.11
CA THR A 68 -7.23 15.14 -8.91
C THR A 68 -6.62 14.69 -10.24
N SER A 69 -5.50 15.29 -10.63
CA SER A 69 -4.66 14.78 -11.72
C SER A 69 -3.44 14.06 -11.15
N VAL A 70 -2.93 13.08 -11.89
CA VAL A 70 -1.70 12.36 -11.54
C VAL A 70 -0.61 12.76 -12.54
N ASP A 71 0.53 13.22 -12.05
CA ASP A 71 1.70 13.54 -12.86
C ASP A 71 2.75 12.44 -12.71
N LEU A 72 3.01 11.77 -13.83
CA LEU A 72 3.85 10.57 -13.89
C LEU A 72 5.20 10.83 -14.59
N ARG A 73 5.56 12.10 -14.85
CA ARG A 73 6.81 12.46 -15.55
C ARG A 73 8.09 11.98 -14.84
N LEU A 74 8.03 11.76 -13.53
CA LEU A 74 9.19 11.31 -12.72
C LEU A 74 9.22 9.80 -12.47
N VAL A 75 8.26 9.02 -12.99
CA VAL A 75 8.20 7.56 -12.77
C VAL A 75 9.49 6.87 -13.23
N LEU A 76 10.05 7.28 -14.37
CA LEU A 76 11.32 6.75 -14.86
C LEU A 76 12.50 7.06 -13.91
N VAL A 77 12.51 8.26 -13.31
CA VAL A 77 13.55 8.65 -12.34
C VAL A 77 13.42 7.81 -11.06
N VAL A 78 12.19 7.57 -10.60
CA VAL A 78 11.91 6.67 -9.46
C VAL A 78 12.40 5.26 -9.77
N ALA A 79 12.11 4.71 -10.96
CA ALA A 79 12.59 3.39 -11.36
C ALA A 79 14.13 3.32 -11.35
N ASN A 80 14.82 4.33 -11.87
CA ASN A 80 16.28 4.40 -11.83
C ASN A 80 16.83 4.41 -10.40
N VAL A 81 16.18 5.11 -9.46
CA VAL A 81 16.57 5.08 -8.05
C VAL A 81 16.41 3.67 -7.49
N LEU A 82 15.28 3.02 -7.73
CA LEU A 82 15.01 1.67 -7.22
C LEU A 82 16.02 0.64 -7.74
N GLU A 83 16.37 0.66 -9.02
CA GLU A 83 17.36 -0.26 -9.58
C GLU A 83 18.75 -0.13 -8.94
N ASN A 84 19.09 1.08 -8.49
CA ASN A 84 20.39 1.34 -7.87
C ASN A 84 20.34 1.24 -6.34
N ALA A 85 19.17 1.06 -5.73
CA ALA A 85 18.96 1.01 -4.29
C ALA A 85 19.27 -0.38 -3.68
N GLN A 86 20.49 -0.88 -3.93
CA GLN A 86 20.91 -2.26 -3.59
C GLN A 86 20.83 -2.62 -2.09
N ASN A 87 20.80 -1.61 -1.21
CA ASN A 87 20.68 -1.79 0.24
C ASN A 87 19.29 -1.54 0.80
N LEU A 88 18.30 -1.28 -0.06
CA LEU A 88 16.94 -1.00 0.36
C LEU A 88 16.34 -2.25 1.03
N ARG A 89 15.79 -2.04 2.24
CA ARG A 89 15.15 -3.08 3.06
C ARG A 89 13.66 -2.86 3.18
N TYR A 90 13.23 -1.60 3.22
CA TYR A 90 11.84 -1.21 3.29
C TYR A 90 11.52 -0.28 2.12
N LEU A 91 10.44 -0.60 1.41
CA LEU A 91 9.89 0.23 0.36
C LEU A 91 8.41 0.46 0.60
N GLN A 92 7.97 1.72 0.54
CA GLN A 92 6.57 2.07 0.42
C GLN A 92 6.36 2.92 -0.84
N LEU A 93 5.48 2.46 -1.71
CA LEU A 93 5.04 3.19 -2.90
C LEU A 93 3.52 3.28 -2.92
N GLU A 94 3.04 4.49 -3.09
CA GLU A 94 1.62 4.75 -3.30
C GLU A 94 1.31 5.00 -4.78
N CYS A 95 0.04 4.93 -5.16
CA CYS A 95 -0.41 5.09 -6.56
C CYS A 95 0.11 4.01 -7.53
N MET A 96 0.29 2.77 -7.08
CA MET A 96 0.94 1.73 -7.89
C MET A 96 0.25 1.43 -9.22
N HIS A 97 -1.08 1.49 -9.29
CA HIS A 97 -1.83 1.37 -10.54
C HIS A 97 -1.29 2.36 -11.61
N TYR A 98 -1.18 3.64 -11.25
CA TYR A 98 -0.70 4.68 -12.16
C TYR A 98 0.79 4.50 -12.50
N LEU A 99 1.62 4.19 -11.50
CA LEU A 99 3.06 3.98 -11.71
C LEU A 99 3.33 2.81 -12.66
N THR A 100 2.58 1.71 -12.51
CA THR A 100 2.72 0.51 -13.33
C THR A 100 2.20 0.74 -14.75
N MET A 101 1.11 1.50 -14.91
CA MET A 101 0.58 1.88 -16.22
C MET A 101 1.56 2.74 -17.02
N GLU A 102 2.21 3.71 -16.37
CA GLU A 102 3.19 4.57 -17.04
C GLU A 102 4.46 3.79 -17.38
N HIS A 103 4.99 3.02 -16.43
CA HIS A 103 6.25 2.32 -16.63
C HIS A 103 6.36 1.04 -15.80
N SER A 104 6.07 -0.12 -16.42
CA SER A 104 6.10 -1.43 -15.77
C SER A 104 7.44 -1.79 -15.11
N ARG A 105 8.55 -1.28 -15.66
CA ARG A 105 9.92 -1.39 -15.10
C ARG A 105 10.02 -1.01 -13.63
N ILE A 106 9.11 -0.17 -13.11
CA ILE A 106 9.10 0.12 -11.66
C ILE A 106 8.93 -1.16 -10.84
N VAL A 107 8.08 -2.09 -11.30
CA VAL A 107 7.85 -3.36 -10.60
C VAL A 107 9.05 -4.30 -10.78
N ASP A 108 9.64 -4.34 -11.97
CA ASP A 108 10.87 -5.11 -12.22
C ASP A 108 12.01 -4.66 -11.32
N ALA A 109 12.16 -3.33 -11.14
CA ALA A 109 13.12 -2.74 -10.23
C ALA A 109 12.87 -3.18 -8.78
N VAL A 110 11.61 -3.18 -8.32
CA VAL A 110 11.24 -3.66 -6.98
C VAL A 110 11.58 -5.14 -6.79
N ILE A 111 11.30 -5.98 -7.79
CA ILE A 111 11.59 -7.42 -7.75
C ILE A 111 13.10 -7.68 -7.69
N ALA A 112 13.89 -6.87 -8.39
CA ALA A 112 15.35 -7.01 -8.45
C ALA A 112 16.09 -6.59 -7.17
N LEU A 113 15.42 -5.96 -6.20
CA LEU A 113 16.07 -5.46 -4.98
C LEU A 113 16.55 -6.62 -4.07
N PRO A 114 17.88 -6.81 -3.91
CA PRO A 114 18.40 -8.03 -3.29
C PRO A 114 18.22 -8.08 -1.78
N ARG A 115 18.10 -6.92 -1.11
CA ARG A 115 18.00 -6.81 0.36
C ARG A 115 16.62 -6.42 0.86
N LEU A 116 15.64 -6.35 -0.04
CA LEU A 116 14.28 -5.97 0.30
C LEU A 116 13.68 -7.00 1.26
N ALA A 117 13.16 -6.52 2.38
CA ALA A 117 12.57 -7.31 3.45
C ALA A 117 11.08 -7.00 3.61
N GLU A 118 10.66 -5.78 3.32
CA GLU A 118 9.26 -5.34 3.39
C GLU A 118 8.90 -4.39 2.26
N VAL A 119 7.72 -4.60 1.70
CA VAL A 119 7.12 -3.76 0.66
C VAL A 119 5.69 -3.41 1.04
N ARG A 120 5.38 -2.11 1.03
CA ARG A 120 4.03 -1.60 1.20
C ARG A 120 3.58 -0.91 -0.09
N LEU A 121 2.49 -1.39 -0.67
CA LEU A 121 1.97 -0.89 -1.94
C LEU A 121 0.51 -0.47 -1.77
N THR A 122 0.17 0.73 -2.24
CA THR A 122 -1.22 1.17 -2.31
C THR A 122 -1.70 1.31 -3.75
N GLU A 123 -3.02 1.20 -3.92
CA GLU A 123 -3.67 1.26 -5.23
C GLU A 123 -3.16 0.17 -6.18
N VAL A 124 -3.04 -1.05 -5.66
CA VAL A 124 -2.55 -2.21 -6.41
C VAL A 124 -3.67 -2.75 -7.30
N ASP A 125 -3.40 -2.90 -8.59
CA ASP A 125 -4.32 -3.48 -9.57
C ASP A 125 -3.92 -4.92 -9.97
N SER A 126 -4.64 -5.50 -10.94
CA SER A 126 -4.36 -6.86 -11.43
C SER A 126 -3.00 -6.96 -12.12
N LEU A 127 -2.56 -5.92 -12.84
CA LEU A 127 -1.28 -5.89 -13.52
C LEU A 127 -0.13 -5.86 -12.51
N THR A 128 -0.21 -4.98 -11.51
CA THR A 128 0.75 -4.93 -10.42
C THR A 128 0.82 -6.28 -9.71
N LEU A 129 -0.31 -6.88 -9.30
CA LEU A 129 -0.32 -8.20 -8.65
C LEU A 129 0.33 -9.30 -9.49
N LYS A 130 0.02 -9.33 -10.80
CA LYS A 130 0.61 -10.28 -11.74
C LYS A 130 2.13 -10.17 -11.76
N LEU A 131 2.65 -8.93 -11.80
CA LEU A 131 4.09 -8.67 -11.80
C LEU A 131 4.73 -9.01 -10.44
N LEU A 132 4.05 -8.72 -9.32
CA LEU A 132 4.52 -9.07 -7.97
C LEU A 132 4.69 -10.58 -7.74
N GLY A 133 4.13 -11.44 -8.60
CA GLY A 133 4.40 -12.88 -8.59
C GLY A 133 5.89 -13.24 -8.69
N GLY A 134 6.72 -12.36 -9.26
CA GLY A 134 8.17 -12.53 -9.31
C GLY A 134 8.91 -12.23 -7.98
N LEU A 135 8.24 -11.68 -6.98
CA LEU A 135 8.87 -11.39 -5.68
C LEU A 135 9.19 -12.67 -4.92
N ARG A 136 10.32 -12.63 -4.21
CA ARG A 136 10.70 -13.69 -3.25
C ARG A 136 9.63 -13.80 -2.16
N THR A 137 9.21 -15.02 -1.86
CA THR A 137 8.14 -15.31 -0.90
C THR A 137 8.48 -14.91 0.54
N SER A 138 9.77 -14.73 0.87
CA SER A 138 10.23 -14.27 2.19
C SER A 138 9.98 -12.78 2.46
N ILE A 139 9.69 -11.99 1.43
CA ILE A 139 9.44 -10.55 1.56
C ILE A 139 8.07 -10.32 2.18
N ARG A 140 8.01 -9.50 3.24
CA ARG A 140 6.74 -9.07 3.84
C ARG A 140 6.02 -8.11 2.90
N LEU A 141 4.78 -8.44 2.56
CA LEU A 141 3.92 -7.60 1.72
C LEU A 141 2.81 -6.96 2.56
N ALA A 142 2.59 -5.66 2.33
CA ALA A 142 1.40 -4.94 2.74
C ALA A 142 0.73 -4.36 1.49
N LEU A 143 -0.48 -4.81 1.18
CA LEU A 143 -1.16 -4.47 -0.08
C LEU A 143 -2.47 -3.74 0.21
N ASN A 144 -2.71 -2.62 -0.46
CA ASN A 144 -4.02 -1.97 -0.53
C ASN A 144 -4.56 -2.06 -1.96
N VAL A 145 -5.68 -2.75 -2.10
CA VAL A 145 -6.28 -3.18 -3.36
C VAL A 145 -7.67 -2.54 -3.48
N PRO A 146 -7.82 -1.39 -4.16
CA PRO A 146 -9.04 -0.59 -4.16
C PRO A 146 -10.15 -1.12 -5.06
N GLN A 147 -9.89 -2.10 -5.94
CA GLN A 147 -10.90 -2.70 -6.81
C GLN A 147 -10.79 -4.23 -6.78
N VAL A 148 -11.90 -4.95 -6.53
CA VAL A 148 -11.84 -6.41 -6.25
C VAL A 148 -12.20 -7.36 -7.40
N PRO A 149 -13.26 -7.17 -8.19
CA PRO A 149 -13.75 -8.28 -9.03
C PRO A 149 -12.70 -8.82 -10.00
N HIS A 150 -11.87 -7.93 -10.55
CA HIS A 150 -10.87 -8.26 -11.57
C HIS A 150 -9.49 -8.64 -11.02
N VAL A 151 -9.24 -8.40 -9.73
CA VAL A 151 -7.92 -8.63 -9.13
C VAL A 151 -7.84 -9.91 -8.31
N LEU A 152 -8.98 -10.47 -7.88
CA LEU A 152 -9.00 -11.71 -7.07
C LEU A 152 -8.20 -12.87 -7.69
N PRO A 153 -8.30 -13.15 -9.01
CA PRO A 153 -7.52 -14.24 -9.61
C PRO A 153 -6.01 -14.02 -9.52
N GLU A 154 -5.55 -12.77 -9.64
CA GLU A 154 -4.13 -12.44 -9.53
C GLU A 154 -3.67 -12.41 -8.06
N LEU A 155 -4.50 -11.89 -7.16
CA LEU A 155 -4.24 -11.92 -5.71
C LEU A 155 -4.11 -13.37 -5.19
N ALA A 156 -4.96 -14.28 -5.70
CA ALA A 156 -4.91 -15.71 -5.40
C ALA A 156 -3.59 -16.38 -5.78
N LYS A 157 -2.92 -15.91 -6.85
CA LYS A 157 -1.61 -16.44 -7.24
C LYS A 157 -0.51 -16.10 -6.22
N LEU A 158 -0.75 -15.12 -5.36
CA LEU A 158 0.17 -14.73 -4.28
C LEU A 158 -0.08 -15.49 -2.96
N HIS A 159 -0.82 -16.60 -2.97
CA HIS A 159 -1.11 -17.39 -1.75
C HIS A 159 0.13 -17.91 -1.02
N GLY A 160 1.25 -18.11 -1.74
CA GLY A 160 2.54 -18.51 -1.16
C GLY A 160 3.39 -17.36 -0.62
N HIS A 161 2.98 -16.11 -0.83
CA HIS A 161 3.74 -14.94 -0.41
C HIS A 161 3.43 -14.56 1.05
N ASN A 162 4.39 -13.91 1.70
CA ASN A 162 4.24 -13.42 3.07
C ASN A 162 3.46 -12.10 3.11
N ILE A 163 2.19 -12.13 2.69
CA ILE A 163 1.25 -11.01 2.78
C ILE A 163 0.88 -10.83 4.25
N THR A 164 1.46 -9.84 4.91
CA THR A 164 1.21 -9.55 6.33
C THR A 164 0.00 -8.64 6.53
N GLU A 165 -0.28 -7.76 5.57
CA GLU A 165 -1.34 -6.77 5.63
C GLU A 165 -2.06 -6.69 4.29
N LEU A 166 -3.38 -6.80 4.30
CA LEU A 166 -4.22 -6.75 3.10
C LEU A 166 -5.41 -5.82 3.35
N ALA A 167 -5.51 -4.75 2.57
CA ALA A 167 -6.67 -3.88 2.52
C ALA A 167 -7.43 -4.11 1.22
N LEU A 168 -8.73 -4.37 1.32
CA LEU A 168 -9.66 -4.56 0.20
C LEU A 168 -10.65 -3.39 0.12
N PRO A 169 -11.36 -3.19 -1.01
CA PRO A 169 -12.24 -2.05 -1.24
C PRO A 169 -13.30 -1.92 -0.17
N ASN A 170 -13.73 -0.69 0.06
CA ASN A 170 -14.92 -0.39 0.83
C ASN A 170 -16.06 -0.04 -0.14
N PRO A 171 -17.17 -0.81 -0.19
CA PRO A 171 -17.45 -2.05 0.54
C PRO A 171 -16.95 -3.33 -0.17
N PHE A 172 -16.60 -4.36 0.59
CA PHE A 172 -16.27 -5.68 0.09
C PHE A 172 -17.49 -6.59 0.12
N SER A 173 -17.88 -7.11 -1.04
CA SER A 173 -19.12 -7.89 -1.17
C SER A 173 -19.00 -9.27 -0.53
N MET A 174 -20.07 -9.71 0.15
CA MET A 174 -20.12 -11.07 0.72
C MET A 174 -19.99 -12.17 -0.33
N ARG A 175 -20.47 -11.93 -1.55
CA ARG A 175 -20.30 -12.86 -2.68
C ARG A 175 -18.81 -13.10 -2.98
N ASN A 176 -18.00 -12.06 -2.93
CA ASN A 176 -16.55 -12.17 -3.14
C ASN A 176 -15.89 -12.91 -1.98
N ALA A 177 -16.28 -12.61 -0.73
CA ALA A 177 -15.78 -13.31 0.46
C ALA A 177 -16.08 -14.83 0.41
N ILE A 178 -17.32 -15.20 0.09
CA ILE A 178 -17.73 -16.61 -0.06
C ILE A 178 -16.91 -17.30 -1.15
N THR A 179 -16.73 -16.65 -2.30
CA THR A 179 -15.93 -17.19 -3.41
C THR A 179 -14.48 -17.42 -2.98
N LEU A 180 -13.87 -16.47 -2.29
CA LEU A 180 -12.50 -16.63 -1.78
C LEU A 180 -12.39 -17.77 -0.77
N SER A 181 -13.32 -17.86 0.17
CA SER A 181 -13.29 -18.87 1.25
C SER A 181 -13.36 -20.32 0.76
N ARG A 182 -13.87 -20.54 -0.46
CA ARG A 182 -13.97 -21.87 -1.06
C ARG A 182 -12.69 -22.34 -1.74
N HIS A 183 -11.82 -21.41 -2.10
CA HIS A 183 -10.72 -21.70 -3.03
C HIS A 183 -9.34 -21.30 -2.48
N TYR A 184 -9.29 -20.38 -1.52
CA TYR A 184 -8.03 -19.75 -1.12
C TYR A 184 -7.93 -19.58 0.39
N GLN A 185 -6.71 -19.78 0.90
CA GLN A 185 -6.31 -19.45 2.26
C GLN A 185 -5.01 -18.65 2.21
N TRP A 186 -4.94 -17.56 2.97
CA TRP A 186 -3.73 -16.76 3.16
C TRP A 186 -3.31 -16.82 4.63
N PRO A 187 -2.61 -17.88 5.04
CA PRO A 187 -2.19 -18.07 6.42
C PRO A 187 -1.11 -17.07 6.84
N SER A 188 -0.51 -16.30 5.94
CA SER A 188 0.46 -15.23 6.23
C SER A 188 -0.19 -13.91 6.62
N VAL A 189 -1.47 -13.69 6.30
CA VAL A 189 -2.18 -12.45 6.62
C VAL A 189 -2.37 -12.32 8.12
N ARG A 190 -1.93 -11.19 8.67
CA ARG A 190 -2.03 -10.83 10.09
C ARG A 190 -2.89 -9.60 10.31
N ARG A 191 -3.03 -8.75 9.29
CA ARG A 191 -3.87 -7.55 9.30
C ARG A 191 -4.73 -7.56 8.06
N PHE A 192 -6.03 -7.45 8.25
CA PHE A 192 -6.99 -7.41 7.15
C PHE A 192 -7.92 -6.21 7.35
N ARG A 193 -7.99 -5.31 6.36
CA ARG A 193 -8.81 -4.10 6.43
C ARG A 193 -9.84 -4.11 5.31
N THR A 194 -11.11 -4.10 5.68
CA THR A 194 -12.21 -3.93 4.73
C THR A 194 -13.48 -3.52 5.47
N TYR A 195 -14.54 -3.25 4.72
CA TYR A 195 -15.86 -2.97 5.27
C TYR A 195 -16.86 -3.89 4.56
N PHE A 196 -17.76 -4.49 5.33
CA PHE A 196 -18.86 -5.27 4.80
C PHE A 196 -20.13 -4.44 4.88
N ILE A 197 -20.94 -4.48 3.83
CA ILE A 197 -22.34 -4.06 3.96
C ILE A 197 -23.09 -5.32 4.40
N SER A 198 -23.46 -5.36 5.68
CA SER A 198 -24.41 -6.35 6.20
C SER A 198 -25.81 -5.77 6.11
N PRO A 199 -26.79 -6.49 5.52
CA PRO A 199 -28.20 -6.17 5.70
C PRO A 199 -28.67 -6.49 7.14
N ASP A 200 -28.63 -5.47 8.01
CA ASP A 200 -29.43 -5.24 9.23
C ASP A 200 -29.63 -6.36 10.30
N ASN A 201 -28.99 -7.54 10.22
CA ASN A 201 -29.18 -8.63 11.20
C ASN A 201 -27.88 -9.06 11.90
N ASP A 202 -27.91 -9.13 13.24
CA ASP A 202 -26.77 -9.52 14.10
C ASP A 202 -26.19 -10.92 13.80
N ASP A 203 -27.02 -11.86 13.34
CA ASP A 203 -26.59 -13.21 12.95
C ASP A 203 -25.60 -13.21 11.77
N GLU A 204 -25.60 -12.16 10.94
CA GLU A 204 -24.69 -12.06 9.79
C GLU A 204 -23.26 -11.66 10.18
N GLY A 205 -23.08 -10.98 11.32
CA GLY A 205 -21.76 -10.60 11.82
C GLY A 205 -20.89 -11.82 12.14
N ASN A 206 -21.49 -12.81 12.83
CA ASN A 206 -20.85 -14.09 13.12
C ASN A 206 -20.51 -14.86 11.83
N TYR A 207 -21.43 -14.85 10.86
CA TYR A 207 -21.23 -15.50 9.56
C TYR A 207 -20.08 -14.88 8.75
N ILE A 208 -19.93 -13.55 8.78
CA ILE A 208 -18.79 -12.86 8.16
C ILE A 208 -17.49 -13.26 8.85
N GLY A 209 -17.47 -13.27 10.19
CA GLY A 209 -16.30 -13.70 10.97
C GLY A 209 -15.82 -15.10 10.59
N ASP A 210 -16.74 -16.06 10.44
CA ASP A 210 -16.42 -17.44 10.03
C ASP A 210 -15.85 -17.53 8.62
N ILE A 211 -16.43 -16.80 7.66
CA ILE A 211 -15.90 -16.74 6.30
C ILE A 211 -14.49 -16.15 6.27
N ILE A 212 -14.26 -15.09 7.06
CA ILE A 212 -12.97 -14.43 7.13
C ILE A 212 -11.92 -15.31 7.80
N LYS A 213 -12.27 -16.06 8.86
CA LYS A 213 -11.36 -17.06 9.46
C LYS A 213 -11.00 -18.18 8.50
N ARG A 214 -11.91 -18.59 7.60
CA ARG A 214 -11.58 -19.59 6.56
C ARG A 214 -10.56 -19.06 5.57
N ILE A 215 -10.64 -17.78 5.21
CA ILE A 215 -9.72 -17.14 4.27
C ILE A 215 -8.38 -16.81 4.96
N PHE A 216 -8.43 -16.31 6.19
CA PHE A 216 -7.28 -15.84 6.97
C PHE A 216 -7.25 -16.55 8.33
N PRO A 217 -6.77 -17.82 8.38
CA PRO A 217 -6.88 -18.65 9.58
C PRO A 217 -6.09 -18.12 10.79
N ASN A 218 -5.07 -17.29 10.55
CA ASN A 218 -4.21 -16.70 11.57
C ASN A 218 -4.59 -15.24 11.90
N LEU A 219 -5.74 -14.75 11.41
CA LEU A 219 -6.25 -13.43 11.73
C LEU A 219 -7.02 -13.50 13.05
N GLU A 220 -6.54 -12.81 14.10
CA GLU A 220 -7.35 -12.60 15.30
C GLU A 220 -8.41 -11.53 14.98
N ILE A 221 -9.70 -11.86 15.14
CA ILE A 221 -10.82 -10.95 14.88
C ILE A 221 -11.25 -10.33 16.21
N PHE A 222 -11.28 -9.00 16.31
CA PHE A 222 -11.80 -8.28 17.47
C PHE A 222 -13.20 -7.76 17.14
N GLU A 223 -14.18 -8.15 17.94
CA GLU A 223 -15.60 -7.86 17.72
C GLU A 223 -16.05 -6.48 18.22
N LYS A 224 -15.15 -5.63 18.73
CA LYS A 224 -15.50 -4.32 19.32
C LYS A 224 -14.97 -3.13 18.51
N PRO A 225 -15.84 -2.38 17.80
CA PRO A 225 -15.44 -1.27 16.94
C PRO A 225 -15.03 0.00 17.69
N GLU A 226 -15.42 0.15 18.97
CA GLU A 226 -15.22 1.38 19.74
C GLU A 226 -13.74 1.68 20.10
N GLN A 227 -12.86 0.69 20.06
CA GLN A 227 -11.42 0.88 20.29
C GLN A 227 -10.61 1.04 19.00
N ALA A 228 -11.12 0.59 17.84
CA ALA A 228 -10.36 0.54 16.59
C ALA A 228 -10.46 1.83 15.75
N ILE A 229 -11.48 2.65 15.99
CA ILE A 229 -11.70 3.91 15.24
C ILE A 229 -10.72 5.01 15.68
N ILE A 230 -10.17 4.93 16.89
CA ILE A 230 -9.28 5.96 17.44
C ILE A 230 -7.83 5.82 16.91
N ASP A 231 -7.38 4.60 16.58
CA ASP A 231 -6.00 4.35 16.13
C ASP A 231 -5.82 4.42 14.60
N ALA A 232 -6.91 4.50 13.82
CA ALA A 232 -6.88 4.39 12.36
C ALA A 232 -6.93 5.72 11.58
N PHE A 233 -7.23 6.84 12.25
CA PHE A 233 -7.49 8.13 11.58
C PHE A 233 -6.48 9.21 11.96
N ASP A 234 -5.30 9.15 11.34
CA ASP A 234 -4.48 10.35 11.14
C ASP A 234 -5.15 11.21 10.04
N GLY A 235 -6.26 11.87 10.42
CA GLY A 235 -6.70 13.12 9.80
C GLY A 235 -7.72 13.10 8.64
N THR A 236 -8.88 12.43 8.73
CA THR A 236 -10.14 12.96 8.13
C THR A 236 -11.38 12.23 8.67
N VAL A 237 -12.27 12.96 9.35
CA VAL A 237 -13.56 12.46 9.84
C VAL A 237 -14.60 12.57 8.73
N LEU A 238 -15.16 11.44 8.30
CA LEU A 238 -16.40 11.41 7.50
C LEU A 238 -17.54 10.90 8.38
N SER A 239 -18.46 11.82 8.70
CA SER A 239 -19.89 11.63 9.02
C SER A 239 -20.32 10.20 9.34
N VAL A 240 -20.58 9.97 10.64
CA VAL A 240 -21.21 8.76 11.19
C VAL A 240 -22.65 8.66 10.69
N ASN A 241 -22.95 7.61 9.91
CA ASN A 241 -24.32 7.15 9.63
C ASN A 241 -24.65 6.07 10.68
N PRO A 242 -25.81 6.09 11.36
CA PRO A 242 -25.99 5.32 12.60
C PRO A 242 -26.31 3.82 12.42
N ASN A 243 -26.08 3.23 11.25
CA ASN A 243 -26.18 1.77 11.05
C ASN A 243 -25.33 1.32 9.85
N PRO A 244 -24.06 0.95 10.09
CA PRO A 244 -23.62 -0.36 9.63
C PRO A 244 -22.72 -1.07 10.65
N THR A 245 -22.79 -2.41 10.70
CA THR A 245 -21.93 -3.27 11.53
C THR A 245 -20.46 -3.11 11.11
N TYR A 246 -19.67 -2.43 11.92
CA TYR A 246 -18.25 -2.21 11.68
C TYR A 246 -17.43 -3.45 12.06
N VAL A 247 -16.81 -4.10 11.07
CA VAL A 247 -15.73 -5.07 11.32
C VAL A 247 -14.40 -4.41 10.95
N ALA A 248 -13.95 -3.47 11.79
CA ALA A 248 -12.59 -2.95 11.73
C ALA A 248 -11.66 -3.97 12.38
N VAL A 249 -11.09 -4.89 11.60
CA VAL A 249 -10.08 -5.84 12.11
C VAL A 249 -8.73 -5.13 12.19
N HIS A 250 -8.52 -4.34 13.25
CA HIS A 250 -7.20 -3.83 13.58
C HIS A 250 -6.48 -4.81 14.50
N LEU A 251 -5.27 -5.21 14.10
CA LEU A 251 -4.39 -6.04 14.91
C LEU A 251 -3.01 -5.42 15.04
N SER A 252 -2.73 -4.94 16.25
CA SER A 252 -1.42 -4.55 16.73
C SER A 252 -1.02 -5.50 17.85
N LYS A 253 0.08 -6.24 17.66
CA LYS A 253 0.91 -6.71 18.77
C LYS A 253 2.36 -6.43 18.41
N GLN A 254 3.01 -5.64 19.27
CA GLN A 254 4.45 -5.60 19.40
C GLN A 254 4.92 -6.96 19.94
N ALA A 255 5.87 -7.57 19.23
CA ALA A 255 6.95 -8.38 19.77
C ALA A 255 8.11 -8.34 18.76
#